data_AF-A0A2I2KP79-F1
#
_entry.id   AF-A0A2I2KP79-F1
#
_cell.length_a   1.000
_cell.length_b   1.000
_cell.length_c   1.000
_cell.angle_alpha   90.00
_cell.angle_beta   90.00
_cell.angle_gamma   90.00
#
_symmetry.space_group_name_H-M   'P 1'
#
loop_
_entity.id
_entity.type
_entity.pdbx_description
1 polymer ?
#
loop_
_entity_poly.entity_id
_entity_poly.type
_entity_poly.pdbx_seq_one_letter_code
_entity_poly.pdbx_strand_id
1 'polypeptide(L)'
;MVALLGLVVVMVLAGCGSSSSPRCEPAAKPGPVVERRIVVERAGAGKLDALSLYLVRCEGGRTVALDPKNGTLFTSLDDFRHRNRLLGPKDQILVPKDLTSTVEKPEYVQVSGHVDDGTPGWVWPVVGAGSAVVVAVAVAVVLVVRRRRRAASPSTSDADMAPETAADEGEADEGEADEPAPSDPAPTDPPRAESTAESTFDPPAATTSGDQPAEQTERPA
;
A
#
# COMPACT_ATOMS: atom_id res chain seq x y z
N MET A 1 10.21 23.99 54.16
CA MET A 1 8.96 23.41 53.63
C MET A 1 9.18 23.11 52.15
N VAL A 2 9.60 21.88 51.85
CA VAL A 2 9.89 21.38 50.51
C VAL A 2 8.72 20.47 50.15
N ALA A 3 7.72 21.00 49.44
CA ALA A 3 6.61 20.23 48.89
C ALA A 3 7.04 19.73 47.50
N LEU A 4 7.38 18.45 47.29
CA LEU A 4 6.41 17.35 47.15
C LEU A 4 5.36 17.68 46.09
N LEU A 5 5.72 17.65 44.80
CA LEU A 5 4.75 17.63 43.71
C LEU A 5 5.39 17.24 42.38
N GLY A 6 4.97 16.07 41.87
CA GLY A 6 4.89 15.85 40.43
C GLY A 6 5.96 14.99 39.80
N LEU A 7 6.28 13.84 40.41
CA LEU A 7 6.81 12.69 39.68
C LEU A 7 5.76 12.25 38.64
N VAL A 8 5.78 12.87 37.47
CA VAL A 8 5.03 12.41 36.29
C VAL A 8 6.01 11.60 35.45
N VAL A 9 6.29 10.39 35.95
CA VAL A 9 6.76 9.28 35.12
C VAL A 9 5.53 8.89 34.29
N VAL A 10 5.33 9.56 33.14
CA VAL A 10 4.39 9.05 32.14
C VAL A 10 5.00 7.78 31.59
N MET A 11 4.37 6.70 32.02
CA MET A 11 4.54 5.32 31.64
C MET A 11 4.35 5.16 30.11
N VAL A 12 5.38 5.45 29.31
CA VAL A 12 5.43 5.07 27.89
C VAL A 12 5.84 3.59 27.83
N LEU A 13 4.93 2.69 28.24
CA LEU A 13 5.18 1.25 28.31
C LEU A 13 4.08 0.39 27.67
N ALA A 14 3.22 0.94 26.82
CA ALA A 14 2.20 0.15 26.12
C ALA A 14 2.11 0.53 24.64
N GLY A 15 3.17 0.21 23.91
CA GLY A 15 3.23 0.36 22.46
C GLY A 15 3.94 -0.81 21.79
N CYS A 16 3.90 -2.02 22.39
CA CYS A 16 4.10 -3.25 21.62
C CYS A 16 2.89 -3.42 20.69
N GLY A 17 2.80 -2.55 19.68
CA GLY A 17 2.08 -2.85 18.46
C GLY A 17 2.81 -4.00 17.81
N SER A 18 2.55 -5.21 18.29
CA SER A 18 2.72 -6.40 17.48
C SER A 18 1.87 -6.15 16.26
N SER A 19 2.50 -5.69 15.18
CA SER A 19 1.99 -5.75 13.84
C SER A 19 1.77 -7.23 13.57
N SER A 20 0.61 -7.72 13.99
CA SER A 20 0.09 -9.02 13.64
C SER A 20 -0.19 -8.94 12.15
N SER A 21 0.86 -9.16 11.35
CA SER A 21 0.73 -9.50 9.95
C SER A 21 -0.40 -10.53 9.91
N PRO A 22 -1.53 -10.23 9.26
CA PRO A 22 -2.74 -11.03 9.39
C PRO A 22 -2.37 -12.45 9.02
N ARG A 23 -2.30 -13.32 10.03
CA ARG A 23 -1.97 -14.72 9.82
C ARG A 23 -3.14 -15.31 9.04
N CYS A 24 -2.86 -15.82 7.86
CA CYS A 24 -3.81 -16.69 7.19
C CYS A 24 -3.82 -17.99 7.98
N GLU A 25 -4.71 -18.09 8.96
CA GLU A 25 -5.03 -19.38 9.55
C GLU A 25 -5.70 -20.19 8.42
N PRO A 26 -5.18 -21.37 8.06
CA PRO A 26 -5.84 -22.22 7.09
C PRO A 26 -7.24 -22.55 7.61
N ALA A 27 -8.26 -22.45 6.74
CA ALA A 27 -9.61 -22.76 7.14
C ALA A 27 -9.72 -24.20 7.69
N ALA A 28 -10.51 -24.39 8.76
CA ALA A 28 -10.75 -25.70 9.39
C ALA A 28 -11.18 -26.81 8.40
N LYS A 29 -11.77 -26.42 7.26
CA LYS A 29 -11.93 -27.28 6.09
C LYS A 29 -11.10 -26.71 4.94
N PRO A 30 -10.13 -27.47 4.40
CA PRO A 30 -9.35 -27.01 3.26
C PRO A 30 -10.28 -26.76 2.08
N GLY A 31 -10.30 -25.50 1.62
CA GLY A 31 -11.00 -25.11 0.40
C GLY A 31 -10.26 -25.60 -0.85
N PRO A 32 -10.85 -25.43 -2.04
CA PRO A 32 -10.15 -25.69 -3.29
C PRO A 32 -8.91 -24.80 -3.38
N VAL A 33 -7.77 -25.41 -3.69
CA VAL A 33 -6.52 -24.71 -4.00
C VAL A 33 -6.49 -24.49 -5.50
N VAL A 34 -6.38 -23.23 -5.92
CA VAL A 34 -6.35 -22.86 -7.34
C VAL A 34 -4.94 -22.44 -7.71
N GLU A 35 -4.33 -23.11 -8.69
CA GLU A 35 -3.06 -22.66 -9.26
C GLU A 35 -3.30 -21.39 -10.11
N ARG A 36 -2.51 -20.35 -9.85
CA ARG A 36 -2.46 -19.11 -10.60
C ARG A 36 -1.08 -18.97 -11.22
N ARG A 37 -1.03 -19.05 -12.56
CA ARG A 37 0.21 -18.80 -13.30
C ARG A 37 0.37 -17.32 -13.59
N ILE A 38 1.55 -16.80 -13.31
CA ILE A 38 1.97 -15.45 -13.67
C ILE A 38 3.08 -15.55 -14.72
N VAL A 39 3.04 -14.68 -15.73
CA VAL A 39 4.07 -14.64 -16.78
C VAL A 39 5.11 -13.61 -16.37
N VAL A 40 6.37 -13.96 -16.52
CA VAL A 40 7.52 -13.16 -16.09
C VAL A 40 8.47 -12.99 -17.25
N GLU A 41 8.87 -11.78 -17.52
CA GLU A 41 10.01 -11.46 -18.38
C GLU A 41 11.19 -11.04 -17.50
N ARG A 42 12.26 -11.85 -17.49
CA ARG A 42 13.46 -11.52 -16.73
C ARG A 42 14.30 -10.47 -17.45
N ALA A 43 14.82 -9.51 -16.70
CA ALA A 43 15.62 -8.44 -17.24
C ALA A 43 16.82 -8.97 -18.05
N GLY A 44 16.92 -8.56 -19.32
CA GLY A 44 18.03 -8.93 -20.20
C GLY A 44 17.99 -10.36 -20.76
N ALA A 45 17.00 -11.17 -20.41
CA ALA A 45 16.88 -12.52 -20.94
C ALA A 45 16.07 -12.58 -22.25
N GLY A 46 15.13 -11.64 -22.45
CA GLY A 46 14.21 -11.64 -23.60
C GLY A 46 13.33 -12.90 -23.67
N LYS A 47 13.18 -13.61 -22.56
CA LYS A 47 12.44 -14.87 -22.44
C LYS A 47 11.31 -14.71 -21.44
N LEU A 48 10.16 -15.26 -21.80
CA LEU A 48 9.00 -15.38 -20.93
C LEU A 48 9.07 -16.69 -20.14
N ASP A 49 9.11 -16.57 -18.82
CA ASP A 49 8.97 -17.65 -17.85
C ASP A 49 7.55 -17.63 -17.27
N ALA A 50 7.11 -18.75 -16.70
CA ALA A 50 5.89 -18.81 -15.90
C ALA A 50 6.21 -19.20 -14.45
N LEU A 51 5.64 -18.48 -13.49
CA LEU A 51 5.67 -18.84 -12.08
C LEU A 51 4.27 -19.25 -11.62
N SER A 52 4.20 -20.27 -10.77
CA SER A 52 2.95 -20.74 -10.17
C SER A 52 2.82 -20.19 -8.75
N LEU A 53 1.72 -19.49 -8.50
CA LEU A 53 1.22 -19.14 -7.18
C LEU A 53 -0.01 -19.99 -6.88
N TYR A 54 -0.28 -20.24 -5.60
CA TYR A 54 -1.47 -21.00 -5.20
C TYR A 54 -2.42 -20.12 -4.41
N LEU A 55 -3.66 -20.02 -4.85
CA LEU A 55 -4.69 -19.29 -4.11
C LEU A 55 -5.24 -20.19 -3.00
N VAL A 56 -5.10 -19.73 -1.77
CA VAL A 56 -5.54 -20.43 -0.56
C VAL A 56 -6.61 -19.61 0.14
N ARG A 57 -7.69 -20.27 0.56
CA ARG A 57 -8.76 -19.66 1.33
C ARG A 57 -8.45 -19.74 2.83
N CYS A 58 -8.32 -18.59 3.47
CA CYS A 58 -8.11 -18.46 4.91
C CYS A 58 -9.43 -18.51 5.68
N GLU A 59 -9.33 -18.63 7.00
CA GLU A 59 -10.45 -18.34 7.90
C GLU A 59 -11.01 -16.92 7.69
N GLY A 60 -12.33 -16.80 7.82
CA GLY A 60 -13.06 -15.57 7.47
C GLY A 60 -13.30 -15.38 5.98
N GLY A 61 -12.96 -16.37 5.14
CA GLY A 61 -13.34 -16.40 3.73
C GLY A 61 -12.45 -15.58 2.80
N ARG A 62 -11.36 -14.99 3.32
CA ARG A 62 -10.35 -14.26 2.53
C ARG A 62 -9.51 -15.22 1.69
N THR A 63 -9.07 -14.78 0.52
CA THR A 63 -8.16 -15.53 -0.34
C THR A 63 -6.80 -14.86 -0.35
N VAL A 64 -5.73 -15.65 -0.28
CA VAL A 64 -4.34 -15.17 -0.37
C VAL A 64 -3.58 -15.97 -1.41
N ALA A 65 -2.58 -15.36 -2.03
CA ALA A 65 -1.65 -16.07 -2.93
C ALA A 65 -0.47 -16.61 -2.13
N LEU A 66 -0.14 -17.89 -2.32
CA LEU A 66 0.97 -18.59 -1.70
C LEU A 66 2.06 -18.85 -2.74
N ASP A 67 3.29 -18.45 -2.43
CA ASP A 67 4.47 -18.93 -3.14
C ASP A 67 4.87 -20.31 -2.59
N PRO A 68 4.78 -21.38 -3.39
CA PRO A 68 5.07 -22.74 -2.93
C PRO A 68 6.54 -22.96 -2.58
N LYS A 69 7.47 -22.13 -3.11
CA LYS A 69 8.91 -22.33 -2.90
C LYS A 69 9.38 -21.87 -1.53
N ASN A 70 8.79 -20.80 -1.00
CA ASN A 70 9.21 -20.19 0.27
C ASN A 70 8.10 -20.13 1.33
N GLY A 71 6.87 -20.52 1.00
CA GLY A 71 5.73 -20.46 1.90
C GLY A 71 5.20 -19.05 2.17
N THR A 72 5.61 -18.05 1.37
CA THR A 72 5.21 -16.65 1.57
C THR A 72 3.79 -16.44 1.07
N LEU A 73 3.00 -15.75 1.90
CA LEU A 73 1.62 -15.40 1.60
C LEU A 73 1.54 -13.93 1.18
N PHE A 74 0.78 -13.66 0.13
CA PHE A 74 0.52 -12.34 -0.42
C PHE A 74 -0.97 -12.06 -0.41
N THR A 75 -1.34 -10.92 0.14
CA THR A 75 -2.73 -10.47 0.28
C THR A 75 -3.19 -9.59 -0.88
N SER A 76 -2.26 -9.06 -1.68
CA SER A 76 -2.53 -8.22 -2.83
C SER A 76 -1.37 -8.27 -3.83
N LEU A 77 -1.57 -7.69 -5.03
CA LEU A 77 -0.50 -7.49 -5.98
C LEU A 77 0.60 -6.56 -5.44
N ASP A 78 0.20 -5.50 -4.73
CA ASP A 78 1.14 -4.57 -4.13
C ASP A 78 2.02 -5.27 -3.09
N ASP A 79 1.40 -6.05 -2.23
CA ASP A 79 2.07 -6.88 -1.22
C ASP A 79 3.05 -7.89 -1.85
N PHE A 80 2.67 -8.49 -2.99
CA PHE A 80 3.57 -9.32 -3.78
C PHE A 80 4.79 -8.53 -4.27
N ARG A 81 4.60 -7.35 -4.87
CA ARG A 81 5.71 -6.53 -5.40
C ARG A 81 6.70 -6.10 -4.33
N HIS A 82 6.25 -5.82 -3.12
CA HIS A 82 7.11 -5.37 -2.02
C HIS A 82 7.84 -6.52 -1.32
N ARG A 83 7.21 -7.70 -1.18
CA ARG A 83 7.74 -8.77 -0.32
C ARG A 83 8.26 -9.99 -1.06
N ASN A 84 7.96 -10.14 -2.35
CA ASN A 84 8.49 -11.29 -3.08
C ASN A 84 10.02 -11.21 -3.18
N ARG A 85 10.65 -12.38 -3.12
CA ARG A 85 12.11 -12.54 -3.31
C ARG A 85 12.44 -13.33 -4.58
N LEU A 86 11.43 -13.53 -5.44
CA LEU A 86 11.54 -14.37 -6.63
C LEU A 86 12.01 -13.55 -7.84
N LEU A 87 11.71 -12.26 -7.83
CA LEU A 87 11.85 -11.35 -8.96
C LEU A 87 12.66 -10.13 -8.53
N GLY A 88 13.46 -9.62 -9.47
CA GLY A 88 14.17 -8.37 -9.30
C GLY A 88 13.32 -7.16 -9.70
N PRO A 89 13.80 -5.94 -9.40
CA PRO A 89 13.11 -4.69 -9.71
C PRO A 89 13.01 -4.39 -11.21
N LYS A 90 13.86 -5.04 -12.02
CA LYS A 90 13.89 -4.89 -13.48
C LYS A 90 13.11 -5.98 -14.21
N ASP A 91 12.66 -7.01 -13.50
CA ASP A 91 11.83 -8.05 -14.10
C ASP A 91 10.43 -7.48 -14.34
N GLN A 92 9.79 -7.86 -15.44
CA GLN A 92 8.41 -7.48 -15.73
C GLN A 92 7.51 -8.69 -15.49
N ILE A 93 6.32 -8.46 -14.94
CA ILE A 93 5.33 -9.51 -14.75
C ILE A 93 3.99 -9.10 -15.34
N LEU A 94 3.35 -10.05 -16.01
CA LEU A 94 1.96 -9.95 -16.45
C LEU A 94 1.10 -10.77 -15.49
N VAL A 95 0.25 -10.06 -14.74
CA VAL A 95 -0.51 -10.63 -13.61
C VAL A 95 -1.93 -10.07 -13.59
N PRO A 96 -2.91 -10.79 -13.02
CA PRO A 96 -4.19 -10.20 -12.68
C PRO A 96 -4.03 -8.95 -11.82
N LYS A 97 -4.80 -7.91 -12.13
CA LYS A 97 -4.88 -6.67 -11.34
C LYS A 97 -5.22 -6.95 -9.88
N ASP A 98 -6.13 -7.89 -9.66
CA ASP A 98 -6.37 -8.50 -8.36
C ASP A 98 -5.78 -9.92 -8.35
N LEU A 99 -4.62 -10.06 -7.70
CA LEU A 99 -3.88 -11.30 -7.57
C LEU A 99 -4.69 -12.41 -6.86
N THR A 100 -5.62 -12.03 -6.00
CA THR A 100 -6.41 -12.94 -5.15
C THR A 100 -7.78 -13.28 -5.74
N SER A 101 -8.17 -12.59 -6.82
CA SER A 101 -9.42 -12.83 -7.51
C SER A 101 -9.45 -14.23 -8.12
N THR A 102 -10.61 -14.89 -8.03
CA THR A 102 -10.88 -16.20 -8.64
C THR A 102 -11.79 -16.10 -9.87
N VAL A 103 -12.02 -14.89 -10.38
CA VAL A 103 -12.85 -14.65 -11.56
C VAL A 103 -12.22 -15.30 -12.82
N GLU A 104 -13.05 -15.87 -13.69
CA GLU A 104 -12.62 -16.59 -14.90
C GLU A 104 -11.87 -15.70 -15.90
N LYS A 105 -12.26 -14.42 -16.02
CA LYS A 105 -11.66 -13.43 -16.91
C LYS A 105 -11.11 -12.24 -16.13
N PRO A 106 -9.92 -12.37 -15.51
CA PRO A 106 -9.31 -11.25 -14.81
C PRO A 106 -8.75 -10.21 -15.79
N GLU A 107 -8.80 -8.94 -15.39
CA GLU A 107 -8.04 -7.86 -16.04
C GLU A 107 -6.55 -8.07 -15.72
N TYR A 108 -5.70 -8.11 -16.74
CA TYR A 108 -4.25 -8.27 -16.57
C TYR A 108 -3.54 -6.92 -16.63
N VAL A 109 -2.51 -6.77 -15.81
CA VAL A 109 -1.64 -5.59 -15.78
C VAL A 109 -0.19 -6.05 -15.85
N GLN A 110 0.63 -5.26 -16.55
CA GLN A 110 2.08 -5.45 -16.57
C GLN A 110 2.70 -4.53 -15.51
N VAL A 111 3.48 -5.10 -14.60
CA VAL A 111 4.13 -4.36 -13.51
C VAL A 111 5.56 -4.84 -13.32
N SER A 112 6.38 -4.04 -12.65
CA SER A 112 7.72 -4.47 -12.22
C SER A 112 7.62 -5.53 -11.11
N GLY A 113 8.49 -6.53 -11.18
CA GLY A 113 8.55 -7.71 -10.33
C GLY A 113 8.87 -7.41 -8.88
N HIS A 114 9.68 -6.39 -8.58
CA HIS A 114 9.97 -5.96 -7.22
C HIS A 114 9.96 -4.43 -7.14
N VAL A 115 9.27 -3.89 -6.15
CA VAL A 115 9.47 -2.48 -5.80
C VAL A 115 10.58 -2.48 -4.77
N ASP A 116 11.76 -2.04 -5.18
CA ASP A 116 12.78 -1.67 -4.19
C ASP A 116 12.17 -0.53 -3.39
N ASP A 117 11.80 -0.82 -2.15
CA ASP A 117 11.51 0.19 -1.15
C ASP A 117 12.84 0.90 -0.85
N GLY A 118 13.26 1.80 -1.75
CA GLY A 118 14.36 2.73 -1.54
C GLY A 118 14.13 3.63 -0.32
N THR A 119 12.99 3.48 0.35
CA THR A 119 12.73 3.95 1.70
C THR A 119 13.13 2.85 2.69
N PRO A 120 14.35 2.87 3.23
CA PRO A 120 14.79 1.86 4.19
C PRO A 120 13.80 1.78 5.36
N GLY A 121 13.37 0.58 5.75
CA GLY A 121 12.26 0.34 6.68
C GLY A 121 12.37 0.98 8.08
N TRP A 122 13.51 1.60 8.40
CA TRP A 122 13.69 2.46 9.59
C TRP A 122 13.03 3.86 9.45
N VAL A 123 12.67 4.32 8.25
CA VAL A 123 12.10 5.68 8.08
C VAL A 123 10.65 5.74 8.57
N TRP A 124 9.87 4.66 8.41
CA TRP A 124 8.49 4.60 8.88
C TRP A 124 8.31 4.82 10.39
N PRO A 125 9.10 4.18 11.29
CA PRO A 125 9.03 4.51 12.71
C PRO A 125 9.55 5.91 13.03
N VAL A 126 10.42 6.52 12.22
CA VAL A 126 10.92 7.90 12.43
C VAL A 126 9.84 8.93 12.14
N VAL A 127 9.01 8.75 11.11
CA VAL A 127 7.86 9.64 10.83
C VAL A 127 6.81 9.53 11.94
N GLY A 128 6.54 8.32 12.43
CA GLY A 128 5.67 8.10 13.59
C GLY A 128 6.21 8.74 14.88
N ALA A 129 7.49 8.51 15.20
CA ALA A 129 8.13 9.06 16.38
C ALA A 129 8.25 10.60 16.36
N GLY A 130 8.55 11.18 15.19
CA GLY A 130 8.62 12.63 15.00
C GLY A 130 7.29 13.31 15.32
N SER A 131 6.16 12.72 14.89
CA SER A 131 4.83 13.27 15.19
C SER A 131 4.52 13.27 16.69
N ALA A 132 4.91 12.22 17.42
CA ALA A 132 4.67 12.12 18.86
C ALA A 132 5.47 13.18 19.64
N VAL A 133 6.70 13.47 19.22
CA VAL A 133 7.51 14.53 19.85
C VAL A 133 6.89 15.91 19.62
N VAL A 134 6.43 16.21 18.39
CA VAL A 134 5.78 17.49 18.09
C VAL A 134 4.51 17.68 18.91
N VAL A 135 3.68 16.65 19.03
CA VAL A 135 2.45 16.69 19.85
C VAL A 135 2.80 16.88 21.33
N ALA A 136 3.80 16.18 21.86
CA ALA A 136 4.23 16.33 23.25
C ALA A 136 4.74 17.75 23.54
N VAL A 137 5.53 18.34 22.63
CA VAL A 137 6.02 19.72 22.75
C VAL A 137 4.86 20.71 22.70
N ALA A 138 3.93 20.54 21.76
CA ALA A 138 2.75 21.40 21.65
C ALA A 138 1.90 21.38 22.94
N VAL A 139 1.65 20.19 23.50
CA VAL A 139 0.91 20.03 24.76
C VAL A 139 1.65 20.72 25.91
N ALA A 140 2.97 20.54 26.02
CA ALA A 140 3.77 21.19 27.06
C ALA A 140 3.70 22.71 26.97
N VAL A 141 3.83 23.27 25.77
CA VAL A 141 3.73 24.73 25.52
C VAL A 141 2.35 25.25 25.93
N VAL A 142 1.26 24.58 25.53
CA VAL A 142 -0.11 24.98 25.88
C VAL A 142 -0.31 24.98 27.40
N LEU A 143 0.21 23.98 28.11
CA LEU A 143 0.11 23.91 29.57
C LEU A 143 0.88 25.03 30.27
N VAL A 144 2.08 25.38 29.79
CA VAL A 144 2.88 26.48 30.33
C VAL A 144 2.18 27.83 30.11
N VAL A 145 1.65 28.08 28.91
CA VAL A 145 0.91 29.31 28.59
C VAL A 145 -0.34 29.44 29.46
N ARG A 146 -1.12 28.35 29.60
CA ARG A 146 -2.31 28.36 30.48
C ARG A 146 -1.97 28.64 31.94
N ARG A 147 -0.86 28.09 32.44
CA ARG A 147 -0.42 28.33 33.83
C ARG A 147 0.02 29.78 34.04
N ARG A 148 0.73 30.37 33.08
CA ARG A 148 1.13 31.79 33.14
C ARG A 148 -0.08 32.74 33.09
N ARG A 149 -1.08 32.47 32.25
CA ARG A 149 -2.30 33.28 32.18
C ARG A 149 -3.11 33.26 33.48
N ARG A 150 -3.15 32.14 34.20
CA ARG A 150 -3.82 32.05 35.51
C ARG A 150 -3.09 32.80 36.63
N ALA A 151 -1.77 32.95 36.54
CA ALA A 151 -0.99 33.72 37.49
C ALA A 151 -1.02 35.23 37.19
N ALA A 152 -1.41 35.61 35.98
CA ALA A 152 -1.49 36.99 35.51
C ALA A 152 -2.93 37.51 35.43
N SER A 153 -3.82 37.06 36.33
CA SER A 153 -5.03 37.81 36.63
C SER A 153 -4.75 38.70 37.84
N PRO A 154 -4.13 39.89 37.66
CA PRO A 154 -4.21 40.92 38.67
C PRO A 154 -5.68 41.30 38.78
N SER A 155 -6.12 41.36 40.03
CA SER A 155 -7.41 41.89 40.46
C SER A 155 -7.76 43.15 39.67
N THR A 156 -8.77 43.06 38.81
CA THR A 156 -9.48 44.24 38.32
C THR A 156 -10.35 44.74 39.48
N SER A 157 -9.73 45.51 40.37
CA SER A 157 -10.43 46.52 41.15
C SER A 157 -10.68 47.72 40.23
N ASP A 158 -11.95 48.08 40.12
CA ASP A 158 -12.47 49.45 40.01
C ASP A 158 -11.77 50.43 39.06
N ALA A 159 -12.35 50.62 37.88
CA ALA A 159 -12.47 51.89 37.16
C ALA A 159 -13.48 51.65 36.02
N ASP A 160 -14.77 51.95 36.20
CA ASP A 160 -15.33 53.30 36.02
C ASP A 160 -15.12 53.80 34.58
N MET A 161 -16.16 53.61 33.75
CA MET A 161 -16.64 54.51 32.69
C MET A 161 -17.50 53.72 31.69
N ALA A 162 -18.81 53.81 31.87
CA ALA A 162 -19.74 53.84 30.75
C ALA A 162 -19.81 55.29 30.21
N PRO A 163 -20.66 55.57 29.22
CA PRO A 163 -20.61 55.19 27.81
C PRO A 163 -20.58 56.46 26.93
N GLU A 164 -20.13 56.40 25.66
CA GLU A 164 -20.76 57.18 24.56
C GLU A 164 -20.05 57.03 23.20
N THR A 165 -20.87 56.66 22.21
CA THR A 165 -20.96 57.18 20.83
C THR A 165 -19.70 57.49 20.02
N ALA A 166 -19.57 56.80 18.89
CA ALA A 166 -19.60 57.33 17.52
C ALA A 166 -19.12 56.18 16.60
N ALA A 167 -19.98 55.56 15.80
CA ALA A 167 -20.25 56.00 14.43
C ALA A 167 -18.94 56.22 13.65
N ASP A 168 -18.46 55.17 13.00
CA ASP A 168 -17.58 55.29 11.84
C ASP A 168 -17.96 54.19 10.84
N GLU A 169 -18.69 54.62 9.82
CA GLU A 169 -19.02 53.84 8.64
C GLU A 169 -17.78 53.87 7.72
N GLY A 170 -16.95 52.84 7.84
CA GLY A 170 -15.79 52.60 6.96
C GLY A 170 -16.17 51.66 5.83
N GLU A 171 -16.73 52.24 4.79
CA GLU A 171 -17.00 51.65 3.47
C GLU A 171 -15.69 51.31 2.72
N ALA A 172 -15.80 50.36 1.78
CA ALA A 172 -14.81 49.91 0.79
C ALA A 172 -13.74 48.90 1.25
N ASP A 173 -13.86 47.66 0.76
CA ASP A 173 -13.10 47.25 -0.43
C ASP A 173 -13.58 45.85 -0.86
N GLU A 174 -14.35 45.79 -1.94
CA GLU A 174 -14.70 44.56 -2.63
C GLU A 174 -13.46 44.07 -3.39
N GLY A 175 -12.68 43.20 -2.73
CA GLY A 175 -11.60 42.47 -3.37
C GLY A 175 -12.15 41.48 -4.39
N GLU A 176 -12.36 41.98 -5.62
CA GLU A 176 -12.58 41.19 -6.83
C GLU A 176 -11.30 40.39 -7.11
N ALA A 177 -11.23 39.19 -6.55
CA ALA A 177 -10.23 38.21 -6.93
C ALA A 177 -10.65 37.60 -8.26
N ASP A 178 -10.04 38.13 -9.33
CA ASP A 178 -9.91 37.52 -10.65
C ASP A 178 -9.70 36.00 -10.50
N GLU A 179 -10.75 35.24 -10.81
CA GLU A 179 -10.69 33.79 -10.91
C GLU A 179 -10.08 33.47 -12.30
N PRO A 180 -8.83 32.98 -12.39
CA PRO A 180 -8.28 32.62 -13.69
C PRO A 180 -9.08 31.45 -14.24
N ALA A 181 -9.71 31.70 -15.40
CA ALA A 181 -10.44 30.71 -16.17
C ALA A 181 -9.65 29.40 -16.30
N PRO A 182 -10.32 28.23 -16.20
CA PRO A 182 -9.68 26.96 -16.48
C PRO A 182 -9.23 26.95 -17.94
N SER A 183 -7.91 26.95 -18.15
CA SER A 183 -7.31 26.66 -19.45
C SER A 183 -7.81 25.30 -19.92
N ASP A 184 -8.64 25.31 -20.95
CA ASP A 184 -9.02 24.13 -21.71
C ASP A 184 -7.75 23.35 -22.09
N PRO A 185 -7.59 22.08 -21.64
CA PRO A 185 -6.50 21.26 -22.11
C PRO A 185 -6.69 21.04 -23.61
N ALA A 186 -5.70 21.48 -24.38
CA ALA A 186 -5.64 21.29 -25.82
C ALA A 186 -5.98 19.84 -26.20
N PRO A 187 -6.72 19.60 -27.30
CA PRO A 187 -6.97 18.27 -27.80
C PRO A 187 -5.62 17.62 -28.10
N THR A 188 -5.23 16.69 -27.25
CA THR A 188 -4.07 15.85 -27.49
C THR A 188 -4.50 14.90 -28.59
N ASP A 189 -4.03 15.16 -29.82
CA ASP A 189 -4.20 14.24 -30.93
C ASP A 189 -3.82 12.83 -30.47
N PRO A 190 -4.71 11.84 -30.64
CA PRO A 190 -4.37 10.48 -30.27
C PRO A 190 -3.18 10.03 -31.11
N PRO A 191 -2.19 9.34 -30.50
CA PRO A 191 -1.08 8.78 -31.25
C PRO A 191 -1.63 7.88 -32.35
N ARG A 192 -1.28 8.24 -33.58
CA ARG A 192 -1.47 7.49 -34.81
C ARG A 192 -1.17 6.01 -34.53
N ALA A 193 -2.21 5.18 -34.58
CA ALA A 193 -2.07 3.74 -34.48
C ALA A 193 -1.18 3.26 -35.64
N GLU A 194 0.10 2.99 -35.33
CA GLU A 194 0.95 2.25 -36.22
C GLU A 194 0.42 0.81 -36.27
N SER A 195 -0.36 0.58 -37.31
CA SER A 195 -0.68 -0.67 -37.97
C SER A 195 0.33 -1.77 -37.63
N THR A 196 0.03 -2.55 -36.59
CA THR A 196 0.78 -3.77 -36.30
C THR A 196 0.43 -4.78 -37.38
N ALA A 197 1.43 -5.09 -38.20
CA ALA A 197 1.36 -6.09 -39.23
C ALA A 197 0.80 -7.40 -38.65
N GLU A 198 -0.24 -7.89 -39.32
CA GLU A 198 -0.79 -9.22 -39.21
C GLU A 198 0.33 -10.24 -39.42
N SER A 199 0.96 -10.68 -38.32
CA SER A 199 1.92 -11.78 -38.34
C SER A 199 1.13 -13.07 -38.23
N THR A 200 0.74 -13.58 -39.40
CA THR A 200 0.21 -14.93 -39.59
C THR A 200 1.17 -15.94 -38.96
N PHE A 201 0.79 -16.45 -37.80
CA PHE A 201 1.48 -17.51 -37.10
C PHE A 201 1.04 -18.84 -37.71
N ASP A 202 1.87 -19.40 -38.59
CA ASP A 202 1.76 -20.79 -39.05
C ASP A 202 2.20 -21.73 -37.91
N PRO A 203 1.30 -22.53 -37.31
CA PRO A 203 1.71 -23.50 -36.31
C PRO A 203 2.52 -24.63 -36.97
N PRO A 204 3.66 -25.04 -36.39
CA PRO A 204 4.42 -26.17 -36.90
C PRO A 204 3.58 -27.45 -36.78
N ALA A 205 3.55 -28.21 -37.89
CA ALA A 205 2.90 -29.50 -38.00
C ALA A 205 3.27 -30.42 -36.83
N ALA A 206 2.25 -30.96 -36.17
CA ALA A 206 2.39 -31.97 -35.14
C ALA A 206 3.11 -33.20 -35.72
N THR A 207 4.36 -33.41 -35.34
CA THR A 207 5.04 -34.68 -35.51
C THR A 207 4.45 -35.67 -34.52
N THR A 208 3.48 -36.45 -34.99
CA THR A 208 3.03 -37.69 -34.37
C THR A 208 4.20 -38.66 -34.34
N SER A 209 4.95 -38.68 -33.23
CA SER A 209 5.95 -39.70 -32.97
C SER A 209 5.22 -40.99 -32.63
N GLY A 210 5.28 -41.94 -33.57
CA GLY A 210 4.79 -43.29 -33.40
C GLY A 210 5.60 -44.12 -32.41
N ASP A 211 5.01 -45.28 -32.12
CA ASP A 211 5.63 -46.50 -31.61
C ASP A 211 6.28 -46.44 -30.22
N GLN A 212 5.49 -46.81 -29.20
CA GLN A 212 6.02 -47.66 -28.13
C GLN A 212 5.40 -49.06 -28.26
N PRO A 213 6.23 -50.10 -28.50
CA PRO A 213 5.76 -51.47 -28.49
C PRO A 213 5.51 -51.94 -27.05
N ALA A 214 4.47 -52.75 -26.93
CA ALA A 214 4.15 -53.52 -25.75
C ALA A 214 5.13 -54.69 -25.57
N GLU A 215 5.77 -54.78 -24.41
CA GLU A 215 6.28 -56.04 -23.85
C GLU A 215 6.06 -55.99 -22.33
N GLN A 216 5.09 -56.74 -21.82
CA GLN A 216 5.17 -58.16 -21.40
C GLN A 216 5.84 -58.31 -20.01
N THR A 217 5.06 -58.76 -19.00
CA THR A 217 5.06 -60.15 -18.48
C THR A 217 6.32 -60.35 -17.60
N GLU A 218 6.26 -60.43 -16.27
CA GLU A 218 5.79 -61.59 -15.50
C GLU A 218 5.65 -61.23 -14.01
N ARG A 219 4.51 -61.62 -13.41
CA ARG A 219 4.46 -62.20 -12.05
C ARG A 219 4.69 -63.70 -12.22
N PRO A 220 5.46 -64.38 -11.35
CA PRO A 220 4.88 -64.99 -10.13
C PRO A 220 5.93 -65.10 -8.98
N ALA A 221 5.67 -65.54 -7.75
CA ALA A 221 4.51 -65.83 -6.91
C ALA A 221 4.94 -65.50 -5.46
#